data_AF-A0A9W9Z717-F1
#
_entry.id   AF-A0A9W9Z717-F1
#
_cell.length_a   1.000
_cell.length_b   1.000
_cell.length_c   1.000
_cell.angle_alpha   90.00
_cell.angle_beta   90.00
_cell.angle_gamma   90.00
#
_symmetry.space_group_name_H-M   'P 1'
#
loop_
_entity.id
_entity.type
_entity.pdbx_description
1 polymer ?
#
loop_
_entity_poly.entity_id
_entity_poly.type
_entity_poly.pdbx_seq_one_letter_code
_entity_poly.pdbx_strand_id
1 'polypeptide(L)'
;MLDGLPPEMEEEFKRLGEIAFNGIKERRLIFESNEVQGLKDSDLFHRLPDRQSGPLKHEAQFCFIHLTMQEYFAAKHVTDTMSDAELRRFVSDHVDKGEWQVVMQFVAGLLGDGDELSIEIFTDLLPVDSNRESRMPAYDEDSER
;
A
#
# COMPACT_ATOMS: atom_id res chain seq x y z
N MET A 1 5.13 -16.37 -2.83
CA MET A 1 6.10 -15.80 -3.79
C MET A 1 5.61 -16.15 -5.18
N LEU A 2 5.40 -15.16 -6.06
CA LEU A 2 4.86 -15.34 -7.42
C LEU A 2 5.94 -15.89 -8.38
N ASP A 3 6.76 -16.84 -7.92
CA ASP A 3 7.82 -17.41 -8.73
C ASP A 3 7.19 -18.27 -9.84
N GLY A 4 7.46 -17.89 -11.10
CA GLY A 4 6.96 -18.60 -12.28
C GLY A 4 5.75 -17.96 -12.97
N LEU A 5 5.48 -16.67 -12.75
CA LEU A 5 4.53 -15.95 -13.60
C LEU A 5 5.06 -15.79 -15.03
N PRO A 6 4.17 -15.73 -16.04
CA PRO A 6 4.57 -15.35 -17.38
C PRO A 6 5.19 -13.94 -17.39
N PRO A 7 6.26 -13.69 -18.17
CA PRO A 7 6.90 -12.36 -18.22
C PRO A 7 5.95 -11.21 -18.57
N GLU A 8 4.91 -11.50 -19.36
CA GLU A 8 3.84 -10.54 -19.69
C GLU A 8 3.10 -10.04 -18.44
N MET A 9 2.80 -10.94 -17.50
CA MET A 9 2.09 -10.63 -16.27
C MET A 9 2.99 -9.87 -15.29
N GLU A 10 4.29 -10.18 -15.27
CA GLU A 10 5.27 -9.43 -14.46
C GLU A 10 5.36 -7.97 -14.91
N GLU A 11 5.44 -7.72 -16.22
CA GLU A 11 5.43 -6.35 -16.76
C GLU A 11 4.08 -5.66 -16.51
N GLU A 12 2.95 -6.38 -16.60
CA GLU A 12 1.63 -5.83 -16.24
C GLU A 12 1.61 -5.37 -14.78
N PHE A 13 2.06 -6.23 -13.86
CA PHE A 13 2.08 -5.94 -12.41
C PHE A 13 3.02 -4.80 -12.06
N LYS A 14 4.16 -4.69 -12.75
CA LYS A 14 5.09 -3.57 -12.56
C LYS A 14 4.43 -2.23 -12.91
N ARG A 15 3.71 -2.18 -14.04
CA ARG A 15 3.00 -0.97 -14.49
C ARG A 15 1.81 -0.64 -13.58
N LEU A 16 1.05 -1.65 -13.15
CA LEU A 16 -0.01 -1.50 -12.15
C LEU A 16 0.55 -0.94 -10.83
N GLY A 17 1.69 -1.46 -10.40
CA GLY A 17 2.40 -1.00 -9.21
C GLY A 17 2.80 0.47 -9.28
N GLU A 18 3.38 0.91 -10.40
CA GLU A 18 3.77 2.31 -10.60
C GLU A 18 2.57 3.26 -10.57
N ILE A 19 1.48 2.91 -11.27
CA ILE A 19 0.24 3.71 -11.28
C ILE A 19 -0.35 3.78 -9.87
N ALA A 20 -0.40 2.65 -9.18
CA ALA A 20 -0.94 2.56 -7.84
C ALA A 20 -0.14 3.38 -6.83
N PHE A 21 1.19 3.26 -6.86
CA PHE A 21 2.11 3.99 -5.98
C PHE A 21 1.97 5.50 -6.15
N ASN A 22 2.00 5.99 -7.40
CA ASN A 22 1.79 7.41 -7.70
C ASN A 22 0.38 7.85 -7.28
N GLY A 23 -0.63 7.02 -7.49
CA GLY A 23 -1.99 7.27 -7.03
C GLY A 23 -2.10 7.48 -5.52
N ILE A 24 -1.50 6.61 -4.69
CA ILE A 24 -1.48 6.78 -3.23
C ILE A 24 -0.71 8.05 -2.84
N LYS A 25 0.48 8.25 -3.40
CA LYS A 25 1.34 9.41 -3.14
C LYS A 25 0.66 10.74 -3.45
N GLU A 26 -0.10 10.81 -4.55
CA GLU A 26 -0.82 12.00 -5.01
C GLU A 26 -2.25 12.08 -4.47
N ARG A 27 -2.68 11.10 -3.66
CA ARG A 27 -4.06 10.96 -3.15
C ARG A 27 -5.11 10.94 -4.27
N ARG A 28 -4.79 10.25 -5.37
CA ARG A 28 -5.66 10.04 -6.52
C ARG A 28 -6.19 8.61 -6.59
N LEU A 29 -7.48 8.50 -6.92
CA LEU A 29 -8.19 7.24 -7.17
C LEU A 29 -8.62 7.08 -8.62
N ILE A 30 -8.56 8.17 -9.40
CA ILE A 30 -9.02 8.22 -10.78
C ILE A 30 -7.83 8.51 -11.68
N PHE A 31 -7.70 7.67 -12.71
CA PHE A 31 -6.63 7.69 -13.69
C PHE A 31 -7.19 7.90 -15.09
N GLU A 32 -6.44 8.61 -15.91
CA GLU A 32 -6.80 8.92 -17.28
C GLU A 32 -6.38 7.80 -18.24
N SER A 33 -6.97 7.81 -19.44
CA SER A 33 -6.72 6.80 -20.49
C SER A 33 -5.25 6.60 -20.88
N ASN A 34 -4.43 7.64 -20.78
CA ASN A 34 -3.01 7.62 -21.10
C ASN A 34 -2.21 6.91 -20.00
N GLU A 35 -2.58 7.11 -18.73
CA GLU A 35 -1.94 6.48 -17.58
C GLU A 35 -2.14 4.95 -17.61
N VAL A 36 -3.34 4.48 -17.95
CA VAL A 36 -3.68 3.04 -17.99
C VAL A 36 -3.53 2.42 -19.39
N GLN A 37 -2.76 3.02 -20.30
CA GLN A 37 -2.64 2.51 -21.67
C GLN A 37 -2.13 1.06 -21.67
N GLY A 38 -2.79 0.14 -22.37
CA GLY A 38 -2.41 -1.29 -22.35
C GLY A 38 -2.78 -2.04 -21.06
N LEU A 39 -3.43 -1.38 -20.09
CA LEU A 39 -4.05 -1.98 -18.90
C LEU A 39 -5.56 -1.75 -18.86
N LYS A 40 -6.13 -1.11 -19.90
CA LYS A 40 -7.56 -0.73 -19.94
C LYS A 40 -8.50 -1.92 -19.89
N ASP A 41 -8.03 -3.06 -20.42
CA ASP A 41 -8.77 -4.33 -20.45
C ASP A 41 -8.38 -5.25 -19.28
N SER A 42 -7.55 -4.76 -18.34
CA SER A 42 -7.23 -5.48 -17.12
C SER A 42 -8.45 -5.51 -16.20
N ASP A 43 -8.78 -6.69 -15.67
CA ASP A 43 -9.88 -6.89 -14.72
C ASP A 43 -9.67 -6.13 -13.38
N LEU A 44 -8.49 -5.53 -13.20
CA LEU A 44 -8.11 -4.75 -12.02
C LEU A 44 -8.57 -3.29 -12.09
N PHE A 45 -9.05 -2.83 -13.25
CA PHE A 45 -9.62 -1.50 -13.42
C PHE A 45 -11.13 -1.55 -13.67
N HIS A 46 -11.85 -0.63 -13.06
CA HIS A 46 -13.22 -0.29 -13.40
C HIS A 46 -13.25 0.96 -14.29
N ARG A 47 -13.94 0.89 -15.42
CA ARG A 47 -14.17 2.02 -16.33
C ARG A 47 -15.30 2.89 -15.79
N LEU A 48 -14.98 4.14 -15.46
CA LEU A 48 -15.93 5.16 -15.02
C LEU A 48 -16.54 5.92 -16.21
N PRO A 49 -17.66 6.64 -16.01
CA PRO A 49 -18.17 7.58 -17.01
C PRO A 49 -17.11 8.60 -17.41
N ASP A 50 -17.06 8.96 -18.69
CA ASP A 50 -16.07 9.91 -19.18
C ASP A 50 -16.28 11.30 -18.54
N ARG A 51 -15.17 11.97 -18.15
CA ARG A 51 -15.21 13.35 -17.65
C ARG A 51 -15.24 14.32 -18.83
N GLN A 52 -16.16 15.26 -18.80
CA GLN A 52 -16.12 16.37 -19.74
C GLN A 52 -14.95 17.31 -19.40
N SER A 53 -13.94 17.36 -20.28
CA SER A 53 -12.78 18.25 -20.15
C SER A 53 -12.84 19.45 -21.11
N GLY A 54 -13.87 19.51 -21.94
CA GLY A 54 -14.18 20.66 -22.81
C GLY A 54 -15.51 20.48 -23.56
N PRO A 55 -15.91 21.46 -24.39
CA PRO A 55 -17.23 21.47 -25.06
C PRO A 55 -17.51 20.21 -25.88
N LEU A 56 -16.47 19.58 -26.43
CA LEU A 56 -16.53 18.36 -27.23
C LEU A 56 -15.48 17.32 -26.80
N LYS A 57 -14.83 17.52 -25.65
CA LYS A 57 -13.78 16.62 -25.16
C LYS A 57 -14.28 15.86 -23.94
N HIS A 58 -14.25 14.54 -24.06
CA HIS A 58 -14.57 13.60 -23.01
C HIS A 58 -13.34 12.72 -22.78
N GLU A 59 -12.90 12.66 -21.53
CA GLU A 59 -11.73 11.89 -21.11
C GLU A 59 -12.21 10.63 -20.38
N ALA A 60 -11.77 9.49 -20.87
CA ALA A 60 -12.00 8.22 -20.21
C ALA A 60 -11.37 8.20 -18.82
N GLN A 61 -12.13 7.72 -17.85
CA GLN A 61 -11.71 7.61 -16.45
C GLN A 61 -11.68 6.15 -16.02
N PHE A 62 -10.68 5.81 -15.21
CA PHE A 62 -10.48 4.48 -14.67
C PHE A 62 -10.16 4.59 -13.18
N CYS A 63 -10.61 3.63 -12.38
CA CYS A 63 -10.15 3.44 -11.00
C CYS A 63 -9.84 1.98 -10.77
N PHE A 64 -8.99 1.65 -9.80
CA PHE A 64 -8.85 0.26 -9.38
C PHE A 64 -10.20 -0.27 -8.92
N ILE A 65 -10.43 -1.59 -9.07
CA ILE A 65 -11.66 -2.25 -8.60
C ILE A 65 -11.93 -2.01 -7.10
N HIS A 66 -10.89 -1.77 -6.31
CA HIS A 66 -10.97 -1.38 -4.91
C HIS A 66 -9.72 -0.62 -4.47
N LEU A 67 -9.84 0.27 -3.48
CA LEU A 67 -8.72 1.01 -2.90
C LEU A 67 -7.62 0.06 -2.39
N THR A 68 -8.01 -1.02 -1.71
CA THR A 68 -7.06 -2.05 -1.22
C THR A 68 -6.25 -2.71 -2.33
N MET A 69 -6.79 -2.85 -3.54
CA MET A 69 -6.00 -3.35 -4.67
C MET A 69 -4.95 -2.34 -5.10
N GLN A 70 -5.31 -1.05 -5.12
CA GLN A 70 -4.34 0.03 -5.32
C GLN A 70 -3.27 0.03 -4.22
N GLU A 71 -3.66 -0.08 -2.95
CA GLU A 71 -2.71 -0.12 -1.82
C GLU A 71 -1.76 -1.33 -1.90
N TYR A 72 -2.27 -2.49 -2.29
CA TYR A 72 -1.47 -3.70 -2.51
C TYR A 72 -0.45 -3.52 -3.63
N PHE A 73 -0.87 -3.03 -4.81
CA PHE A 73 0.05 -2.82 -5.93
C PHE A 73 1.07 -1.72 -5.63
N ALA A 74 0.71 -0.69 -4.87
CA ALA A 74 1.65 0.30 -4.36
C ALA A 74 2.71 -0.34 -3.45
N ALA A 75 2.30 -1.22 -2.53
CA ALA A 75 3.23 -1.97 -1.67
C ALA A 75 4.15 -2.87 -2.50
N LYS A 76 3.60 -3.58 -3.49
CA LYS A 76 4.38 -4.42 -4.41
C LYS A 76 5.41 -3.60 -5.18
N HIS A 77 5.06 -2.42 -5.66
CA HIS A 77 6.01 -1.52 -6.32
C HIS A 77 7.17 -1.12 -5.39
N VAL A 78 6.86 -0.80 -4.13
CA VAL A 78 7.87 -0.47 -3.12
C VAL A 78 8.84 -1.63 -2.90
N THR A 79 8.32 -2.84 -2.67
CA THR A 79 9.15 -4.03 -2.39
C THR A 79 9.94 -4.50 -3.61
N ASP A 80 9.40 -4.37 -4.82
CA ASP A 80 10.06 -4.86 -6.03
C ASP A 80 11.14 -3.91 -6.57
N THR A 81 11.09 -2.62 -6.25
CA THR A 81 11.92 -1.60 -6.91
C THR A 81 12.89 -0.85 -6.00
N MET A 82 12.64 -0.82 -4.68
CA MET A 82 13.52 -0.12 -3.74
C MET A 82 14.63 -1.05 -3.25
N SER A 83 15.85 -0.52 -3.14
CA SER A 83 16.92 -1.17 -2.38
C SER A 83 16.62 -1.17 -0.88
N ASP A 84 17.30 -2.02 -0.11
CA ASP A 84 17.14 -2.12 1.34
C ASP A 84 17.26 -0.76 2.06
N ALA A 85 18.19 0.08 1.63
CA ALA A 85 18.40 1.41 2.19
C ALA A 85 17.25 2.38 1.86
N GLU A 86 16.73 2.31 0.63
CA GLU A 86 15.57 3.10 0.20
C GLU A 86 14.29 2.64 0.90
N LEU A 87 14.11 1.33 1.04
CA LEU A 87 12.99 0.71 1.74
C LEU A 87 12.97 1.09 3.22
N ARG A 88 14.11 1.01 3.92
CA ARG A 88 14.26 1.48 5.31
C ARG A 88 13.80 2.91 5.49
N ARG A 89 14.30 3.80 4.61
CA ARG A 89 13.93 5.21 4.64
C ARG A 89 12.45 5.40 4.31
N PHE A 90 11.93 4.68 3.31
CA PHE A 90 10.54 4.77 2.92
C PHE A 90 9.60 4.37 4.06
N VAL A 91 9.88 3.26 4.76
CA VAL A 91 9.11 2.85 5.93
C VAL A 91 9.22 3.90 7.03
N SER A 92 10.44 4.36 7.36
CA SER A 92 10.63 5.40 8.38
C SER A 92 9.87 6.70 8.06
N ASP A 93 9.79 7.09 6.79
CA ASP A 93 9.13 8.30 6.35
C ASP A 93 7.59 8.17 6.36
N HIS A 94 7.02 6.95 6.44
CA HIS A 94 5.58 6.72 6.21
C HIS A 94 4.88 5.80 7.21
N VAL A 95 5.59 5.14 8.11
CA VAL A 95 5.01 4.16 9.08
C VAL A 95 3.97 4.79 10.02
N ASP A 96 4.11 6.08 10.33
CA ASP A 96 3.21 6.85 11.19
C ASP A 96 2.15 7.66 10.41
N LYS A 97 2.16 7.57 9.07
CA LYS A 97 1.24 8.29 8.18
C LYS A 97 0.02 7.44 7.86
N GLY A 98 -1.15 7.91 8.30
CA GLY A 98 -2.41 7.18 8.13
C GLY A 98 -2.74 6.82 6.68
N GLU A 99 -2.37 7.66 5.71
CA GLU A 99 -2.57 7.37 4.28
C GLU A 99 -1.76 6.18 3.75
N TRP A 100 -0.70 5.77 4.45
CA TRP A 100 0.16 4.65 4.06
C TRP A 100 -0.07 3.41 4.92
N GLN A 101 -0.97 3.46 5.91
CA GLN A 101 -1.13 2.39 6.89
C GLN A 101 -1.38 1.01 6.27
N VAL A 102 -2.30 0.92 5.29
CA VAL A 102 -2.60 -0.36 4.61
C VAL A 102 -1.45 -0.76 3.69
N VAL A 103 -0.81 0.20 3.02
CA VAL A 103 0.38 -0.06 2.19
C VAL A 103 1.49 -0.67 3.06
N MET A 104 1.74 -0.14 4.26
CA MET A 104 2.76 -0.66 5.18
C MET A 104 2.46 -2.09 5.64
N GLN A 105 1.19 -2.43 5.87
CA GLN A 105 0.80 -3.80 6.20
C GLN A 105 1.13 -4.77 5.06
N PHE A 106 0.86 -4.37 3.81
CA PHE A 106 1.23 -5.17 2.65
C PHE A 106 2.75 -5.23 2.45
N VAL A 107 3.49 -4.13 2.65
CA VAL A 107 4.96 -4.14 2.59
C VAL A 107 5.52 -5.15 3.60
N ALA A 108 5.07 -5.11 4.86
CA ALA A 108 5.48 -6.09 5.88
C ALA A 108 5.18 -7.53 5.46
N GLY A 109 3.97 -7.78 4.94
CA GLY A 109 3.57 -9.12 4.50
C GLY A 109 4.29 -9.62 3.24
N LEU A 110 4.68 -8.72 2.34
CA LEU A 110 5.38 -9.05 1.09
C LEU A 110 6.87 -9.37 1.33
N LEU A 111 7.52 -8.70 2.28
CA LEU A 111 8.90 -9.00 2.64
C LEU A 111 9.00 -10.32 3.43
N GLY A 112 7.99 -10.63 4.23
CA GLY A 112 7.83 -11.92 4.92
C GLY A 112 8.90 -12.20 5.99
N ASP A 113 8.72 -13.32 6.71
CA ASP A 113 9.57 -13.73 7.84
C ASP A 113 10.96 -14.28 7.42
N GLY A 114 11.21 -14.43 6.12
CA GLY A 114 12.46 -14.98 5.57
C GLY A 114 13.53 -13.93 5.30
N ASP A 115 13.17 -12.65 5.39
CA ASP A 115 14.09 -11.54 5.17
C ASP A 115 14.39 -10.88 6.53
N GLU A 116 15.62 -11.02 6.99
CA GLU A 116 16.13 -10.47 8.26
C GLU A 116 15.95 -8.94 8.28
N LEU A 117 15.98 -8.31 7.09
CA LEU A 117 15.68 -6.90 6.88
C LEU A 117 14.25 -6.53 7.29
N SER A 118 13.26 -7.38 7.01
CA SER A 118 11.84 -7.15 7.35
C SER A 118 11.64 -7.00 8.84
N ILE A 119 12.24 -7.92 9.60
CA ILE A 119 12.11 -7.96 11.05
C ILE A 119 12.73 -6.69 11.61
N GLU A 120 13.98 -6.38 11.25
CA GLU A 120 14.67 -5.18 11.72
C GLU A 120 13.94 -3.88 11.39
N ILE A 121 13.44 -3.73 10.16
CA ILE A 121 12.71 -2.53 9.73
C ILE A 121 11.48 -2.28 10.62
N PHE A 122 10.63 -3.28 10.77
CA PHE A 122 9.36 -3.09 11.47
C PHE A 122 9.51 -3.18 12.98
N THR A 123 10.47 -3.93 13.54
CA THR A 123 10.71 -3.92 14.99
C THR A 123 11.30 -2.60 15.47
N ASP A 124 12.16 -1.97 14.67
CA ASP A 124 12.86 -0.76 15.07
C ASP A 124 12.03 0.51 14.85
N LEU A 125 11.18 0.51 13.82
CA LEU A 125 10.44 1.70 13.39
C LEU A 125 8.99 1.74 13.86
N LEU A 126 8.41 0.61 14.28
CA LEU A 126 7.07 0.64 14.86
C LEU A 126 7.11 1.34 16.22
N PRO A 127 6.18 2.28 16.48
CA PRO A 127 6.13 2.95 17.76
C PRO A 127 5.94 1.91 18.88
N VAL A 128 6.88 1.89 19.82
CA VAL A 128 6.73 1.09 21.05
C VAL A 128 5.53 1.64 21.80
N ASP A 129 4.53 0.80 22.06
CA ASP A 129 3.38 1.17 22.89
C ASP A 129 3.86 1.65 24.27
N SER A 130 3.92 2.96 24.47
CA SER A 130 4.11 3.58 25.78
C SER A 130 2.85 3.48 26.66
N ASN A 131 1.74 2.94 26.13
CA ASN A 131 0.45 2.90 26.79
C ASN A 131 0.14 1.57 27.54
N ARG A 132 1.18 0.81 27.91
CA ARG A 132 1.05 -0.26 28.93
C ARG A 132 1.19 0.28 30.36
N GLU A 133 0.78 1.51 30.62
CA GLU A 133 0.82 2.07 31.96
C GLU A 133 -0.46 1.72 32.74
N SER A 134 -0.31 1.33 34.00
CA SER A 134 -1.27 1.70 35.04
C SER A 134 -2.70 1.16 34.93
N ARG A 135 -2.87 -0.18 34.91
CA ARG A 135 -4.11 -0.84 35.39
C ARG A 135 -3.78 -2.12 36.15
N MET A 136 -3.06 -2.01 37.26
CA MET A 136 -3.26 -2.97 38.35
C MET A 136 -4.30 -2.35 39.28
N PRO A 137 -5.54 -2.88 39.34
CA PRO A 137 -6.43 -2.46 40.42
C PRO A 137 -5.75 -2.84 41.74
N ALA A 138 -5.65 -1.89 42.66
CA ALA A 138 -5.27 -2.17 44.03
C ALA A 138 -6.24 -3.22 44.58
N TYR A 139 -5.71 -4.31 45.14
CA TYR A 139 -6.53 -5.22 45.92
C TYR A 139 -6.91 -4.48 47.20
N ASP A 140 -8.19 -4.11 47.33
CA ASP A 140 -8.74 -3.64 48.59
C ASP A 140 -8.82 -4.83 49.56
N GLU A 141 -7.89 -4.89 50.51
CA GLU A 141 -8.02 -5.69 51.73
C GLU A 141 -9.08 -5.04 52.64
N ASP A 142 -10.35 -5.11 52.27
CA ASP A 142 -11.45 -5.01 53.23
C ASP A 142 -12.78 -5.38 52.57
N SER A 143 -13.14 -6.66 52.66
CA SER A 143 -14.54 -7.07 52.68
C SER A 143 -14.70 -8.32 53.54
N GLU A 144 -14.85 -8.05 54.84
CA GLU A 144 -15.84 -8.67 55.74
C GLU A 144 -15.64 -10.17 56.07
N ARG A 145 -15.18 -10.45 57.30
CA ARG A 145 -15.97 -10.84 58.49
C ARG A 145 -16.33 -12.33 58.57
#